data_AF-A0AAN4R2U7-F1
#
_entry.id   AF-A0AAN4R2U7-F1
#
_cell.length_a   1.000
_cell.length_b   1.000
_cell.length_c   1.000
_cell.angle_alpha   90.00
_cell.angle_beta   90.00
_cell.angle_gamma   90.00
#
_symmetry.space_group_name_H-M   'P 1'
#
loop_
_entity.id
_entity.type
_entity.pdbx_description
1 polymer ?
#
loop_
_entity_poly.entity_id
_entity_poly.type
_entity_poly.pdbx_seq_one_letter_code
_entity_poly.pdbx_strand_id
1 'polypeptide(L)'
;MEEKNIASRPPVEPSGAAGAAEKPASKPKWPIPAIAAGAVVVLVAAGFAGWHAYTARELDAAKTACAEAADTLRGKANEYNALVNGDAKTASETTPKQVRDAKAVDALKAALKATAPEYEGCTADSKDGLDAAAAKLGQQAEWYESHEKTLTGAVKAVETSKLDKTVDDANALLKSSDGQVQDDKTRDALSGAIKARDADAIAKAVKQVNDSVAAKRKADEEAQAQAEAAAQAAAAAQAAQSQASGGYTGGYSGYTGYTGGNRGGSNGGGQPAYTPPAAPQPTPAPSGGDDEYETISWCGTLGSDPARC
;
A
#
# COMPACT_ATOMS: atom_id res chain seq x y z
N MET A 1 -66.58 -35.75 24.34
CA MET A 1 -67.59 -34.69 24.14
C MET A 1 -67.44 -34.28 22.67
N GLU A 2 -68.00 -35.02 21.71
CA GLU A 2 -69.43 -35.01 21.36
C GLU A 2 -69.76 -33.61 20.78
N GLU A 3 -70.23 -33.39 19.54
CA GLU A 3 -70.95 -34.25 18.61
C GLU A 3 -70.94 -33.65 17.18
N LYS A 4 -71.02 -34.56 16.19
CA LYS A 4 -71.57 -34.54 14.81
C LYS A 4 -72.26 -33.23 14.34
N ASN A 5 -71.93 -32.66 13.16
CA ASN A 5 -72.33 -33.03 11.78
C ASN A 5 -73.75 -32.57 11.36
N ILE A 6 -73.87 -32.14 10.08
CA ILE A 6 -75.09 -32.03 9.22
C ILE A 6 -75.95 -30.76 9.44
N ALA A 7 -76.45 -30.02 8.43
CA ALA A 7 -76.24 -29.88 6.99
C ALA A 7 -77.17 -28.74 6.47
N SER A 8 -77.04 -28.44 5.18
CA SER A 8 -78.14 -28.09 4.26
C SER A 8 -78.74 -26.67 4.30
N ARG A 9 -78.45 -25.90 3.23
CA ARG A 9 -79.48 -25.14 2.46
C ARG A 9 -80.42 -26.18 1.79
N PRO A 10 -81.65 -25.88 1.29
CA PRO A 10 -82.23 -24.63 0.72
C PRO A 10 -83.74 -24.45 1.16
N PRO A 11 -84.72 -23.77 0.49
CA PRO A 11 -84.81 -23.16 -0.85
C PRO A 11 -85.55 -21.78 -0.96
N VAL A 12 -85.75 -21.38 -2.22
CA VAL A 12 -86.46 -20.22 -2.80
C VAL A 12 -87.88 -19.92 -2.29
N GLU A 13 -88.30 -18.66 -2.54
CA GLU A 13 -89.59 -17.97 -2.33
C GLU A 13 -90.88 -18.79 -2.64
N PRO A 14 -92.06 -18.36 -2.12
CA PRO A 14 -92.95 -17.55 -2.97
C PRO A 14 -93.78 -16.45 -2.25
N SER A 15 -93.95 -15.32 -2.97
CA SER A 15 -95.17 -14.53 -3.21
C SER A 15 -96.46 -14.73 -2.38
N GLY A 16 -97.02 -13.59 -1.90
CA GLY A 16 -98.48 -13.33 -1.75
C GLY A 16 -98.90 -12.90 -0.32
N ALA A 17 -99.18 -11.63 -0.01
CA ALA A 17 -100.38 -10.81 -0.31
C ALA A 17 -101.42 -10.77 0.85
N ALA A 18 -102.14 -9.62 0.94
CA ALA A 18 -103.24 -9.22 1.84
C ALA A 18 -102.84 -8.55 3.18
N GLY A 19 -103.39 -7.41 3.60
CA GLY A 19 -104.37 -6.44 3.09
C GLY A 19 -104.19 -5.13 3.89
N ALA A 20 -104.20 -3.94 3.29
CA ALA A 20 -105.37 -3.10 3.02
C ALA A 20 -106.33 -2.98 4.21
N ALA A 21 -106.77 -1.82 4.69
CA ALA A 21 -106.49 -0.42 4.43
C ALA A 21 -107.29 0.36 5.50
N GLU A 22 -106.86 1.56 5.89
CA GLU A 22 -107.79 2.69 6.06
C GLU A 22 -107.03 4.01 6.01
N LYS A 23 -107.53 4.94 5.18
CA LYS A 23 -107.15 6.35 4.99
C LYS A 23 -108.44 7.14 5.27
N PRO A 24 -108.43 8.44 5.70
CA PRO A 24 -107.65 9.48 5.00
C PRO A 24 -107.24 10.73 5.82
N ALA A 25 -106.57 11.65 5.10
CA ALA A 25 -106.34 13.08 5.35
C ALA A 25 -105.02 13.51 6.02
N SER A 26 -104.03 13.88 5.19
CA SER A 26 -103.53 15.26 5.07
C SER A 26 -102.40 15.31 4.02
N LYS A 27 -102.28 16.44 3.30
CA LYS A 27 -101.18 16.69 2.36
C LYS A 27 -99.89 16.93 3.15
N PRO A 28 -98.72 16.54 2.59
CA PRO A 28 -97.59 17.45 2.67
C PRO A 28 -96.94 17.70 1.31
N LYS A 29 -96.49 18.94 1.13
CA LYS A 29 -95.73 19.44 -0.02
C LYS A 29 -94.24 19.17 0.23
N TRP A 30 -93.50 18.38 -0.58
CA TRP A 30 -92.01 18.35 -0.80
C TRP A 30 -91.47 16.99 -1.32
N PRO A 31 -90.18 16.82 -1.77
CA PRO A 31 -89.13 17.77 -2.18
C PRO A 31 -88.27 17.27 -3.38
N ILE A 32 -88.65 17.53 -4.64
CA ILE A 32 -87.76 17.22 -5.78
C ILE A 32 -86.43 18.02 -5.78
N PRO A 33 -86.36 19.32 -5.38
CA PRO A 33 -85.09 20.04 -5.39
C PRO A 33 -84.09 19.59 -4.31
N ALA A 34 -84.54 19.01 -3.19
CA ALA A 34 -83.63 18.56 -2.12
C ALA A 34 -82.89 17.26 -2.47
N ILE A 35 -83.54 16.37 -3.24
CA ILE A 35 -82.94 15.09 -3.66
C ILE A 35 -81.88 15.32 -4.74
N ALA A 36 -82.12 16.25 -5.68
CA ALA A 36 -81.14 16.63 -6.70
C ALA A 36 -79.92 17.35 -6.09
N ALA A 37 -80.11 18.21 -5.08
CA ALA A 37 -79.01 18.85 -4.35
C ALA A 37 -78.16 17.82 -3.57
N GLY A 38 -78.78 16.80 -2.96
CA GLY A 38 -78.06 15.73 -2.27
C GLY A 38 -77.16 14.89 -3.20
N ALA A 39 -77.62 14.61 -4.42
CA ALA A 39 -76.84 13.82 -5.39
C ALA A 39 -75.59 14.56 -5.89
N VAL A 40 -75.64 15.89 -6.07
CA VAL A 40 -74.48 16.70 -6.47
C VAL A 40 -73.41 16.74 -5.38
N VAL A 41 -73.81 16.84 -4.11
CA VAL A 41 -72.86 16.85 -2.98
C VAL A 41 -72.10 15.52 -2.87
N VAL A 42 -72.76 14.38 -3.11
CA VAL A 42 -72.13 13.05 -3.07
C VAL A 42 -71.10 12.87 -4.19
N LEU A 43 -71.39 13.35 -5.41
CA LEU A 43 -70.43 13.26 -6.53
C LEU A 43 -69.19 14.15 -6.31
N VAL A 44 -69.36 15.35 -5.76
CA VAL A 44 -68.23 16.23 -5.41
C VAL A 44 -67.38 15.62 -4.29
N ALA A 45 -67.99 15.03 -3.27
CA ALA A 45 -67.26 14.36 -2.19
C ALA A 45 -66.48 13.12 -2.68
N ALA A 46 -67.05 12.32 -3.59
CA ALA A 46 -66.36 11.17 -4.18
C ALA A 46 -65.20 11.60 -5.10
N GLY A 47 -65.38 12.65 -5.91
CA GLY A 47 -64.32 13.22 -6.73
C GLY A 47 -63.17 13.80 -5.89
N PHE A 48 -63.50 14.50 -4.80
CA PHE A 48 -62.52 15.04 -3.85
C PHE A 48 -61.75 13.93 -3.12
N ALA A 49 -62.43 12.89 -2.64
CA ALA A 49 -61.79 11.74 -2.01
C ALA A 49 -60.87 10.96 -2.97
N GLY A 50 -61.30 10.77 -4.22
CA GLY A 50 -60.48 10.15 -5.26
C GLY A 50 -59.24 10.98 -5.62
N TRP A 51 -59.39 12.31 -5.73
CA TRP A 51 -58.28 13.23 -5.96
C TRP A 51 -57.30 13.28 -4.77
N HIS A 52 -57.81 13.27 -3.53
CA HIS A 52 -56.97 13.16 -2.34
C HIS A 52 -56.24 11.82 -2.24
N ALA A 53 -56.89 10.72 -2.59
CA ALA A 53 -56.23 9.41 -2.61
C ALA A 53 -55.14 9.31 -3.69
N TYR A 54 -55.36 9.93 -4.85
CA TYR A 54 -54.37 10.00 -5.93
C TYR A 54 -53.16 10.86 -5.55
N THR A 55 -53.39 12.06 -5.04
CA THR A 55 -52.32 12.97 -4.57
C THR A 55 -51.54 12.39 -3.39
N ALA A 56 -52.22 11.67 -2.48
CA ALA A 56 -51.55 10.96 -1.39
C ALA A 56 -50.64 9.82 -1.88
N ARG A 57 -51.05 9.08 -2.93
CA ARG A 57 -50.21 8.04 -3.55
C ARG A 57 -49.00 8.61 -4.28
N GLU A 58 -49.16 9.73 -4.99
CA GLU A 58 -48.02 10.41 -5.62
C GLU A 58 -47.03 10.96 -4.58
N LEU A 59 -47.54 11.49 -3.46
CA LEU A 59 -46.69 11.96 -2.37
C LEU A 59 -45.92 10.80 -1.72
N ASP A 60 -46.59 9.67 -1.47
CA ASP A 60 -45.94 8.48 -0.91
C ASP A 60 -44.87 7.93 -1.85
N ALA A 61 -45.16 7.86 -3.15
CA ALA A 61 -44.18 7.47 -4.17
C ALA A 61 -42.97 8.43 -4.21
N ALA A 62 -43.19 9.75 -4.11
CA ALA A 62 -42.10 10.74 -4.05
C ALA A 62 -41.27 10.62 -2.77
N LYS A 63 -41.90 10.30 -1.62
CA LYS A 63 -41.19 10.01 -0.37
C LYS A 63 -40.31 8.78 -0.51
N THR A 64 -40.83 7.69 -1.10
CA THR A 64 -40.05 6.48 -1.36
C THR A 64 -38.88 6.76 -2.31
N ALA A 65 -39.11 7.46 -3.42
CA ALA A 65 -38.05 7.80 -4.37
C ALA A 65 -36.97 8.69 -3.74
N CYS A 66 -37.37 9.65 -2.90
CA CYS A 66 -36.40 10.47 -2.16
C CYS A 66 -35.61 9.62 -1.15
N ALA A 67 -36.27 8.72 -0.41
CA ALA A 67 -35.58 7.80 0.50
C ALA A 67 -34.58 6.88 -0.22
N GLU A 68 -34.93 6.36 -1.40
CA GLU A 68 -34.02 5.55 -2.23
C GLU A 68 -32.82 6.36 -2.72
N ALA A 69 -33.03 7.62 -3.14
CA ALA A 69 -31.95 8.53 -3.51
C ALA A 69 -31.02 8.81 -2.31
N ALA A 70 -31.60 8.99 -1.12
CA ALA A 70 -30.85 9.17 0.11
C ALA A 70 -30.03 7.93 0.50
N ASP A 71 -30.61 6.74 0.39
CA ASP A 71 -29.91 5.48 0.66
C ASP A 71 -28.78 5.23 -0.34
N THR A 72 -29.02 5.53 -1.63
CA THR A 72 -28.00 5.47 -2.68
C THR A 72 -26.84 6.40 -2.36
N LEU A 73 -27.12 7.66 -2.02
CA LEU A 73 -26.11 8.62 -1.61
C LEU A 73 -25.33 8.14 -0.38
N ARG A 74 -26.03 7.59 0.61
CA ARG A 74 -25.41 7.06 1.84
C ARG A 74 -24.47 5.88 1.52
N GLY A 75 -24.89 5.00 0.62
CA GLY A 75 -24.04 3.92 0.09
C GLY A 75 -22.78 4.44 -0.56
N LYS A 76 -22.91 5.40 -1.49
CA LYS A 76 -21.78 6.04 -2.19
C LYS A 76 -20.84 6.79 -1.24
N ALA A 77 -21.39 7.49 -0.25
CA ALA A 77 -20.61 8.14 0.78
C ALA A 77 -19.83 7.12 1.64
N ASN A 78 -20.43 5.97 1.96
CA ASN A 78 -19.75 4.91 2.70
C ASN A 78 -18.62 4.27 1.88
N GLU A 79 -18.83 4.00 0.59
CA GLU A 79 -17.80 3.49 -0.33
C GLU A 79 -16.61 4.46 -0.41
N TYR A 80 -16.90 5.74 -0.63
CA TYR A 80 -15.86 6.79 -0.66
C TYR A 80 -15.11 6.88 0.68
N ASN A 81 -15.81 6.88 1.81
CA ASN A 81 -15.19 6.93 3.13
C ASN A 81 -14.36 5.67 3.44
N ALA A 82 -14.79 4.49 2.99
CA ALA A 82 -14.00 3.26 3.11
C ALA A 82 -12.69 3.37 2.34
N LEU A 83 -12.74 3.91 1.11
CA LEU A 83 -11.55 4.16 0.30
C LEU A 83 -10.61 5.19 0.94
N VAL A 84 -11.17 6.32 1.41
CA VAL A 84 -10.42 7.39 2.10
C VAL A 84 -9.71 6.86 3.34
N ASN A 85 -10.39 6.07 4.17
CA ASN A 85 -9.84 5.56 5.43
C ASN A 85 -8.99 4.28 5.26
N GLY A 86 -9.09 3.60 4.12
CA GLY A 86 -8.35 2.39 3.80
C GLY A 86 -7.18 2.67 2.86
N ASP A 87 -7.34 2.30 1.58
CA ASP A 87 -6.25 2.32 0.60
C ASP A 87 -5.68 3.72 0.39
N ALA A 88 -6.52 4.75 0.34
CA ALA A 88 -6.04 6.12 0.16
C ALA A 88 -5.26 6.64 1.36
N LYS A 89 -5.65 6.26 2.59
CA LYS A 89 -4.87 6.55 3.80
C LYS A 89 -3.50 5.89 3.72
N THR A 90 -3.46 4.59 3.43
CA THR A 90 -2.20 3.83 3.29
C THR A 90 -1.31 4.41 2.19
N ALA A 91 -1.90 4.79 1.06
CA ALA A 91 -1.18 5.45 -0.03
C ALA A 91 -0.70 6.86 0.35
N SER A 92 -1.42 7.60 1.20
CA SER A 92 -1.07 8.96 1.63
C SER A 92 0.16 9.02 2.54
N GLU A 93 0.48 7.92 3.23
CA GLU A 93 1.70 7.75 4.02
C GLU A 93 2.95 7.63 3.13
N THR A 94 2.76 7.42 1.83
CA THR A 94 3.85 7.36 0.85
C THR A 94 4.50 8.72 0.65
N THR A 95 5.81 8.76 0.80
CA THR A 95 6.61 9.96 0.55
C THR A 95 7.00 10.06 -0.93
N PRO A 96 7.26 11.28 -1.45
CA PRO A 96 7.75 11.49 -2.82
C PRO A 96 9.04 10.73 -3.17
N LYS A 97 9.84 10.36 -2.16
CA LYS A 97 11.09 9.59 -2.35
C LYS A 97 10.85 8.08 -2.52
N GLN A 98 9.69 7.58 -2.11
CA GLN A 98 9.33 6.16 -2.20
C GLN A 98 8.65 5.81 -3.53
N VAL A 99 8.40 6.80 -4.37
CA VAL A 99 7.75 6.65 -5.68
C VAL A 99 8.68 7.16 -6.78
N ARG A 100 8.48 6.66 -7.99
CA ARG A 100 9.20 7.15 -9.16
C ARG A 100 8.69 8.52 -9.59
N ASP A 101 7.38 8.69 -9.59
CA ASP A 101 6.67 9.93 -9.90
C ASP A 101 6.09 10.55 -8.64
N ALA A 102 6.77 11.58 -8.13
CA ALA A 102 6.32 12.38 -7.00
C ALA A 102 4.95 13.04 -7.24
N LYS A 103 4.60 13.37 -8.49
CA LYS A 103 3.32 14.02 -8.82
C LYS A 103 2.13 13.11 -8.54
N ALA A 104 2.31 11.78 -8.57
CA ALA A 104 1.26 10.83 -8.19
C ALA A 104 0.86 11.00 -6.71
N VAL A 105 1.83 11.23 -5.82
CA VAL A 105 1.59 11.50 -4.39
C VAL A 105 0.89 12.85 -4.21
N ASP A 106 1.28 13.87 -4.98
CA ASP A 106 0.63 15.18 -4.94
C ASP A 106 -0.81 15.12 -5.45
N ALA A 107 -1.06 14.37 -6.53
CA ALA A 107 -2.40 14.14 -7.06
C ALA A 107 -3.31 13.40 -6.06
N LEU A 108 -2.78 12.39 -5.37
CA LEU A 108 -3.50 11.70 -4.28
C LEU A 108 -3.87 12.67 -3.15
N LYS A 109 -2.91 13.50 -2.70
CA LYS A 109 -3.16 14.51 -1.68
C LYS A 109 -4.18 15.56 -2.13
N ALA A 110 -4.18 15.92 -3.41
CA ALA A 110 -5.16 16.85 -3.97
C ALA A 110 -6.56 16.22 -3.99
N ALA A 111 -6.69 14.96 -4.41
CA ALA A 111 -7.95 14.23 -4.40
C ALA A 111 -8.52 14.08 -2.97
N LEU A 112 -7.67 13.81 -1.98
CA LEU A 112 -8.07 13.71 -0.57
C LEU A 112 -8.54 15.03 0.05
N LYS A 113 -8.20 16.18 -0.54
CA LYS A 113 -8.66 17.51 -0.07
C LYS A 113 -10.03 17.90 -0.60
N ALA A 114 -10.64 17.10 -1.48
CA ALA A 114 -11.97 17.36 -1.99
C ALA A 114 -12.99 17.40 -0.84
N THR A 115 -13.77 18.47 -0.77
CA THR A 115 -14.80 18.64 0.26
C THR A 115 -16.09 18.00 -0.22
N ALA A 116 -16.60 17.05 0.57
CA ALA A 116 -17.86 16.39 0.28
C ALA A 116 -19.05 17.38 0.36
N PRO A 117 -20.06 17.24 -0.50
CA PRO A 117 -21.26 18.07 -0.46
C PRO A 117 -22.05 17.81 0.84
N GLU A 118 -22.71 18.86 1.35
CA GLU A 118 -23.58 18.75 2.53
C GLU A 118 -24.85 17.97 2.20
N TYR A 119 -25.16 16.96 3.01
CA TYR A 119 -26.36 16.15 2.86
C TYR A 119 -27.62 16.96 3.19
N GLU A 120 -28.53 17.08 2.23
CA GLU A 120 -29.89 17.60 2.46
C GLU A 120 -30.87 16.43 2.47
N GLY A 121 -31.57 16.21 3.58
CA GLY A 121 -32.50 15.10 3.72
C GLY A 121 -33.85 15.30 3.01
N CYS A 122 -34.62 14.22 2.92
CA CYS A 122 -35.98 14.18 2.40
C CYS A 122 -37.00 14.73 3.41
N THR A 123 -36.97 16.04 3.68
CA THR A 123 -37.80 16.68 4.73
C THR A 123 -39.00 17.45 4.19
N ALA A 124 -39.21 17.48 2.87
CA ALA A 124 -40.31 18.22 2.27
C ALA A 124 -41.66 17.48 2.39
N ASP A 125 -42.73 18.26 2.62
CA ASP A 125 -44.11 17.75 2.71
C ASP A 125 -44.87 17.77 1.37
N SER A 126 -44.29 18.38 0.32
CA SER A 126 -44.86 18.44 -1.02
C SER A 126 -44.10 17.54 -1.99
N LYS A 127 -44.80 17.03 -3.01
CA LYS A 127 -44.21 16.22 -4.07
C LYS A 127 -43.04 16.94 -4.75
N ASP A 128 -43.27 18.18 -5.17
CA ASP A 128 -42.24 18.98 -5.86
C ASP A 128 -41.00 19.21 -4.97
N GLY A 129 -41.18 19.38 -3.66
CA GLY A 129 -40.07 19.52 -2.72
C GLY A 129 -39.28 18.22 -2.54
N LEU A 130 -39.97 17.07 -2.51
CA LEU A 130 -39.33 15.75 -2.43
C LEU A 130 -38.59 15.40 -3.72
N ASP A 131 -39.18 15.71 -4.88
CA ASP A 131 -38.53 15.51 -6.17
C ASP A 131 -37.28 16.40 -6.31
N ALA A 132 -37.34 17.64 -5.85
CA ALA A 132 -36.19 18.54 -5.82
C ALA A 132 -35.09 18.04 -4.86
N ALA A 133 -35.46 17.52 -3.68
CA ALA A 133 -34.52 16.91 -2.75
C ALA A 133 -33.87 15.65 -3.35
N ALA A 134 -34.66 14.77 -3.96
CA ALA A 134 -34.17 13.58 -4.65
C ALA A 134 -33.19 13.94 -5.79
N ALA A 135 -33.49 14.98 -6.58
CA ALA A 135 -32.59 15.46 -7.62
C ALA A 135 -31.26 15.99 -7.07
N LYS A 136 -31.28 16.73 -5.96
CA LYS A 136 -30.04 17.16 -5.28
C LYS A 136 -29.25 15.98 -4.74
N LEU A 137 -29.90 15.01 -4.09
CA LEU A 137 -29.26 13.78 -3.61
C LEU A 137 -28.60 13.01 -4.77
N GLY A 138 -29.25 12.96 -5.93
CA GLY A 138 -28.69 12.40 -7.16
C GLY A 138 -27.41 13.10 -7.62
N GLN A 139 -27.40 14.44 -7.65
CA GLN A 139 -26.18 15.22 -7.98
C GLN A 139 -25.04 14.98 -6.99
N GLN A 140 -25.37 14.83 -5.70
CA GLN A 140 -24.38 14.50 -4.69
C GLN A 140 -23.84 13.07 -4.88
N ALA A 141 -24.68 12.12 -5.27
CA ALA A 141 -24.26 10.75 -5.55
C ALA A 141 -23.31 10.70 -6.75
N GLU A 142 -23.59 11.46 -7.82
CA GLU A 142 -22.69 11.61 -8.97
C GLU A 142 -21.34 12.22 -8.57
N TRP A 143 -21.35 13.20 -7.67
CA TRP A 143 -20.12 13.78 -7.12
C TRP A 143 -19.28 12.70 -6.42
N TYR A 144 -19.88 11.88 -5.55
CA TYR A 144 -19.18 10.81 -4.84
C TYR A 144 -18.61 9.78 -5.81
N GLU A 145 -19.38 9.35 -6.81
CA GLU A 145 -18.93 8.39 -7.81
C GLU A 145 -17.72 8.93 -8.61
N SER A 146 -17.76 10.19 -9.02
CA SER A 146 -16.65 10.83 -9.73
C SER A 146 -15.40 10.95 -8.85
N HIS A 147 -15.57 11.32 -7.58
CA HIS A 147 -14.45 11.48 -6.65
C HIS A 147 -13.87 10.15 -6.20
N GLU A 148 -14.69 9.11 -6.04
CA GLU A 148 -14.26 7.74 -5.79
C GLU A 148 -13.38 7.23 -6.95
N LYS A 149 -13.82 7.42 -8.20
CA LYS A 149 -13.02 7.04 -9.39
C LYS A 149 -11.69 7.79 -9.44
N THR A 150 -11.71 9.09 -9.17
CA THR A 150 -10.51 9.93 -9.14
C THR A 150 -9.54 9.48 -8.05
N LEU A 151 -10.06 9.24 -6.84
CA LEU A 151 -9.26 8.80 -5.69
C LEU A 151 -8.68 7.40 -5.94
N THR A 152 -9.48 6.47 -6.45
CA THR A 152 -9.03 5.12 -6.83
C THR A 152 -7.93 5.17 -7.89
N GLY A 153 -8.09 6.03 -8.90
CA GLY A 153 -7.06 6.27 -9.91
C GLY A 153 -5.76 6.81 -9.32
N ALA A 154 -5.87 7.78 -8.39
CA ALA A 154 -4.70 8.35 -7.72
C ALA A 154 -3.98 7.34 -6.82
N VAL A 155 -4.71 6.51 -6.08
CA VAL A 155 -4.14 5.41 -5.28
C VAL A 155 -3.37 4.44 -6.17
N LYS A 156 -4.00 3.95 -7.25
CA LYS A 156 -3.35 3.05 -8.22
C LYS A 156 -2.12 3.68 -8.86
N ALA A 157 -2.15 4.99 -9.13
CA ALA A 157 -1.00 5.71 -9.67
C ALA A 157 0.16 5.72 -8.67
N VAL A 158 -0.10 5.95 -7.38
CA VAL A 158 0.93 5.87 -6.32
C VAL A 158 1.50 4.47 -6.21
N GLU A 159 0.66 3.42 -6.19
CA GLU A 159 1.11 2.02 -6.11
C GLU A 159 1.94 1.61 -7.32
N THR A 160 1.49 1.96 -8.53
CA THR A 160 2.23 1.71 -9.78
C THR A 160 3.57 2.43 -9.75
N SER A 161 3.59 3.68 -9.27
CA SER A 161 4.79 4.50 -9.17
C SER A 161 5.79 3.97 -8.13
N LYS A 162 5.33 3.33 -7.05
CA LYS A 162 6.18 2.58 -6.12
C LYS A 162 6.81 1.37 -6.82
N LEU A 163 5.99 0.59 -7.51
CA LEU A 163 6.47 -0.60 -8.22
C LEU A 163 7.47 -0.22 -9.33
N ASP A 164 7.21 0.87 -10.05
CA ASP A 164 8.14 1.40 -11.04
C ASP A 164 9.48 1.77 -10.42
N LYS A 165 9.47 2.43 -9.25
CA LYS A 165 10.70 2.75 -8.53
C LYS A 165 11.46 1.48 -8.13
N THR A 166 10.78 0.50 -7.56
CA THR A 166 11.38 -0.80 -7.21
C THR A 166 12.02 -1.47 -8.43
N VAL A 167 11.35 -1.41 -9.58
CA VAL A 167 11.87 -1.94 -10.85
C VAL A 167 13.07 -1.14 -11.36
N ASP A 168 13.06 0.18 -11.26
CA ASP A 168 14.19 1.04 -11.64
C ASP A 168 15.42 0.78 -10.75
N ASP A 169 15.22 0.71 -9.43
CA ASP A 169 16.27 0.42 -8.45
C ASP A 169 16.86 -0.99 -8.67
N ALA A 170 16.00 -1.98 -8.94
CA ALA A 170 16.42 -3.35 -9.26
C ALA A 170 17.19 -3.44 -10.59
N ASN A 171 16.78 -2.69 -11.62
CA ASN A 171 17.52 -2.61 -12.87
C ASN A 171 18.89 -1.95 -12.69
N ALA A 172 18.99 -0.94 -11.83
CA ALA A 172 20.27 -0.31 -11.48
C ALA A 172 21.20 -1.33 -10.81
N LEU A 173 20.68 -2.11 -9.84
CA LEU A 173 21.44 -3.18 -9.19
C LEU A 173 21.87 -4.27 -10.18
N LEU A 174 20.98 -4.68 -11.09
CA LEU A 174 21.32 -5.66 -12.12
C LEU A 174 22.44 -5.13 -13.03
N LYS A 175 22.52 -3.83 -13.31
CA LYS A 175 23.64 -3.27 -14.07
C LYS A 175 24.92 -3.20 -13.23
N SER A 176 24.84 -2.71 -11.99
CA SER A 176 26.03 -2.51 -11.15
C SER A 176 26.69 -3.81 -10.71
N SER A 177 25.91 -4.89 -10.54
CA SER A 177 26.42 -6.20 -10.10
C SER A 177 27.07 -7.04 -11.22
N ASP A 178 27.27 -6.48 -12.41
CA ASP A 178 27.78 -7.22 -13.56
C ASP A 178 29.25 -7.62 -13.34
N GLY A 179 29.53 -8.92 -13.46
CA GLY A 179 30.84 -9.48 -13.09
C GLY A 179 31.16 -9.47 -11.59
N GLN A 180 30.30 -8.91 -10.75
CA GLN A 180 30.52 -8.80 -9.29
C GLN A 180 29.81 -9.89 -8.47
N VAL A 181 28.96 -10.72 -9.08
CA VAL A 181 28.33 -11.86 -8.42
C VAL A 181 29.18 -13.13 -8.55
N GLN A 182 28.94 -14.09 -7.65
CA GLN A 182 29.56 -15.42 -7.73
C GLN A 182 28.90 -16.32 -8.78
N ASP A 183 27.58 -16.21 -8.96
CA ASP A 183 26.78 -17.07 -9.83
C ASP A 183 25.82 -16.25 -10.70
N ASP A 184 25.91 -16.43 -12.02
CA ASP A 184 25.11 -15.72 -13.03
C ASP A 184 23.59 -15.96 -12.86
N LYS A 185 23.17 -17.10 -12.31
CA LYS A 185 21.76 -17.41 -12.01
C LYS A 185 21.15 -16.44 -11.00
N THR A 186 21.97 -15.82 -10.15
CA THR A 186 21.50 -14.80 -9.19
C THR A 186 21.01 -13.56 -9.93
N ARG A 187 21.70 -13.16 -11.00
CA ARG A 187 21.31 -12.06 -11.89
C ARG A 187 20.11 -12.45 -12.74
N ASP A 188 20.06 -13.69 -13.23
CA ASP A 188 18.91 -14.18 -14.01
C ASP A 188 17.61 -14.19 -13.21
N ALA A 189 17.66 -14.60 -11.94
CA ALA A 189 16.51 -14.55 -11.04
C ALA A 189 16.00 -13.11 -10.85
N LEU A 190 16.90 -12.15 -10.65
CA LEU A 190 16.55 -10.72 -10.57
C LEU A 190 15.95 -10.20 -11.89
N SER A 191 16.55 -10.55 -13.03
CA SER A 191 16.04 -10.20 -14.36
C SER A 191 14.63 -10.76 -14.62
N GLY A 192 14.38 -12.01 -14.21
CA GLY A 192 13.07 -12.64 -14.29
C GLY A 192 12.02 -11.92 -13.42
N ALA A 193 12.37 -11.63 -12.16
CA ALA A 193 11.49 -10.93 -11.23
C ALA A 193 11.15 -9.50 -11.72
N ILE A 194 12.13 -8.78 -12.27
CA ILE A 194 11.94 -7.46 -12.88
C ILE A 194 10.96 -7.53 -14.05
N LYS A 195 11.11 -8.52 -14.95
CA LYS A 195 10.20 -8.70 -16.10
C LYS A 195 8.78 -9.03 -15.67
N ALA A 196 8.63 -9.80 -14.58
CA ALA A 196 7.34 -10.11 -13.99
C ALA A 196 6.73 -8.92 -13.21
N ARG A 197 7.53 -7.90 -12.88
CA ARG A 197 7.18 -6.78 -11.99
C ARG A 197 6.57 -7.25 -10.67
N ASP A 198 7.10 -8.34 -10.13
CA ASP A 198 6.68 -8.88 -8.84
C ASP A 198 7.53 -8.23 -7.74
N ALA A 199 6.92 -7.38 -6.92
CA ALA A 199 7.61 -6.64 -5.87
C ALA A 199 8.31 -7.55 -4.86
N ASP A 200 7.68 -8.66 -4.47
CA ASP A 200 8.21 -9.59 -3.47
C ASP A 200 9.34 -10.43 -4.04
N ALA A 201 9.20 -10.89 -5.29
CA ALA A 201 10.25 -11.61 -5.99
C ALA A 201 11.46 -10.70 -6.25
N ILE A 202 11.23 -9.43 -6.61
CA ILE A 202 12.30 -8.44 -6.78
C ILE A 202 13.03 -8.23 -5.44
N ALA A 203 12.30 -8.03 -4.34
CA ALA A 203 12.92 -7.83 -3.02
C ALA A 203 13.81 -9.02 -2.61
N LYS A 204 13.34 -10.25 -2.83
CA LYS A 204 14.11 -11.48 -2.57
C LYS A 204 15.35 -11.57 -3.46
N ALA A 205 15.20 -11.36 -4.76
CA ALA A 205 16.30 -11.46 -5.71
C ALA A 205 17.35 -10.35 -5.50
N VAL A 206 16.93 -9.12 -5.18
CA VAL A 206 17.82 -8.01 -4.80
C VAL A 206 18.68 -8.40 -3.60
N LYS A 207 18.08 -9.00 -2.56
CA LYS A 207 18.83 -9.48 -1.40
C LYS A 207 19.86 -10.54 -1.80
N GLN A 208 19.47 -11.52 -2.62
CA GLN A 208 20.39 -12.57 -3.09
C GLN A 208 21.55 -12.02 -3.91
N VAL A 209 21.29 -11.05 -4.80
CA VAL A 209 22.34 -10.38 -5.58
C VAL A 209 23.31 -9.65 -4.64
N ASN A 210 22.81 -8.88 -3.67
CA ASN A 210 23.67 -8.18 -2.71
C ASN A 210 24.50 -9.14 -1.85
N ASP A 211 23.90 -10.22 -1.37
CA ASP A 211 24.59 -11.27 -0.60
C ASP A 211 25.70 -11.93 -1.46
N SER A 212 25.43 -12.19 -2.74
CA SER A 212 26.40 -12.76 -3.69
C SER A 212 27.56 -11.80 -4.00
N VAL A 213 27.26 -10.51 -4.19
CA VAL A 213 28.29 -9.47 -4.40
C VAL A 213 29.19 -9.36 -3.19
N ALA A 214 28.63 -9.33 -1.97
CA ALA A 214 29.40 -9.28 -0.74
C ALA A 214 30.29 -10.52 -0.58
N ALA A 215 29.76 -11.70 -0.88
CA ALA A 215 30.52 -12.95 -0.81
C ALA A 215 31.66 -13.00 -1.84
N LYS A 216 31.43 -12.57 -3.08
CA LYS A 216 32.50 -12.49 -4.10
C LYS A 216 33.57 -11.50 -3.68
N ARG A 217 33.18 -10.29 -3.25
CA ARG A 217 34.11 -9.26 -2.78
C ARG A 217 35.01 -9.78 -1.65
N LYS A 218 34.44 -10.47 -0.67
CA LYS A 218 35.22 -11.08 0.42
C LYS A 218 36.21 -12.13 -0.11
N ALA A 219 35.78 -12.98 -1.04
CA ALA A 219 36.65 -13.99 -1.65
C ALA A 219 37.78 -13.35 -2.47
N ASP A 220 37.49 -12.28 -3.21
CA ASP A 220 38.48 -11.55 -4.01
C ASP A 220 39.49 -10.84 -3.09
N GLU A 221 39.03 -10.24 -1.98
CA GLU A 221 39.90 -9.63 -0.95
C GLU A 221 40.80 -10.68 -0.27
N GLU A 222 40.28 -11.86 0.08
CA GLU A 222 41.06 -12.97 0.64
C GLU A 222 42.08 -13.54 -0.35
N ALA A 223 41.71 -13.68 -1.62
CA ALA A 223 42.60 -14.14 -2.68
C ALA A 223 43.72 -13.12 -2.95
N GLN A 224 43.41 -11.82 -2.94
CA GLN A 224 44.42 -10.78 -3.07
C GLN A 224 45.41 -10.80 -1.90
N ALA A 225 44.94 -10.90 -0.66
CA ALA A 225 45.80 -10.97 0.51
C ALA A 225 46.75 -12.18 0.47
N GLN A 226 46.25 -13.34 0.03
CA GLN A 226 47.09 -14.54 -0.14
C GLN A 226 48.12 -14.36 -1.27
N ALA A 227 47.74 -13.76 -2.39
CA ALA A 227 48.64 -13.48 -3.50
C ALA A 227 49.77 -12.50 -3.08
N GLU A 228 49.43 -11.46 -2.32
CA GLU A 228 50.40 -10.51 -1.78
C GLU A 228 51.36 -11.17 -0.77
N ALA A 229 50.85 -12.00 0.14
CA ALA A 229 51.67 -12.76 1.08
C ALA A 229 52.61 -13.75 0.35
N ALA A 230 52.13 -14.44 -0.67
CA ALA A 230 52.94 -15.34 -1.50
C ALA A 230 54.02 -14.59 -2.28
N ALA A 231 53.70 -13.41 -2.83
CA ALA A 231 54.67 -12.56 -3.52
C ALA A 231 55.77 -12.07 -2.57
N GLN A 232 55.42 -11.67 -1.34
CA GLN A 232 56.39 -11.28 -0.31
C GLN A 232 57.29 -12.45 0.11
N ALA A 233 56.72 -13.64 0.30
CA ALA A 233 57.49 -14.84 0.63
C ALA A 233 58.46 -15.23 -0.51
N ALA A 234 58.02 -15.14 -1.77
CA ALA A 234 58.87 -15.39 -2.94
C ALA A 234 60.01 -14.37 -3.05
N ALA A 235 59.73 -13.08 -2.82
CA ALA A 235 60.75 -12.03 -2.81
C ALA A 235 61.80 -12.24 -1.70
N ALA A 236 61.36 -12.62 -0.50
CA ALA A 236 62.26 -12.94 0.62
C ALA A 236 63.15 -14.15 0.31
N ALA A 237 62.60 -15.20 -0.32
CA ALA A 237 63.37 -16.38 -0.72
C ALA A 237 64.46 -16.05 -1.77
N GLN A 238 64.14 -15.20 -2.76
CA GLN A 238 65.10 -14.75 -3.77
C GLN A 238 66.23 -13.89 -3.15
N ALA A 239 65.89 -13.01 -2.19
CA ALA A 239 66.89 -12.23 -1.47
C ALA A 239 67.84 -13.12 -0.66
N ALA A 240 67.34 -14.17 0.00
CA ALA A 240 68.15 -15.11 0.76
C ALA A 240 69.12 -15.93 -0.12
N GLN A 241 68.68 -16.39 -1.30
CA GLN A 241 69.56 -17.09 -2.25
C GLN A 241 70.69 -16.20 -2.78
N SER A 242 70.41 -14.91 -2.98
CA SER A 242 71.40 -13.93 -3.44
C SER A 242 72.51 -13.70 -2.40
N GLN A 243 72.17 -13.70 -1.11
CA GLN A 243 73.14 -13.59 -0.03
C GLN A 243 73.97 -14.86 0.18
N ALA A 244 73.40 -16.05 -0.09
CA ALA A 244 74.12 -17.33 0.00
C ALA A 244 75.14 -17.53 -1.14
N SER A 245 74.85 -17.04 -2.35
CA SER A 245 75.78 -17.11 -3.50
C SER A 245 76.94 -16.10 -3.42
N GLY A 246 76.83 -15.06 -2.58
CA GLY A 246 77.89 -14.07 -2.39
C GLY A 246 79.05 -14.53 -1.48
N GLY A 247 78.90 -15.68 -0.80
CA GLY A 247 79.87 -16.20 0.17
C GLY A 247 80.93 -17.17 -0.39
N TYR A 248 80.88 -17.53 -1.67
CA TYR A 248 81.74 -18.55 -2.27
C TYR A 248 82.64 -17.97 -3.38
N THR A 249 83.54 -17.05 -3.01
CA THR A 249 84.76 -16.77 -3.79
C THR A 249 85.99 -16.89 -2.90
N GLY A 250 86.27 -18.12 -2.44
CA GLY A 250 87.60 -18.50 -1.95
C GLY A 250 88.55 -18.66 -3.15
N GLY A 251 89.64 -17.89 -3.17
CA GLY A 251 90.40 -17.62 -4.39
C GLY A 251 91.57 -18.54 -4.73
N TYR A 252 92.30 -18.15 -5.78
CA TYR A 252 93.73 -18.43 -5.98
C TYR A 252 94.32 -17.59 -7.14
N SER A 253 95.32 -16.76 -6.80
CA SER A 253 96.53 -16.32 -7.53
C SER A 253 96.53 -16.00 -9.05
N GLY A 254 97.06 -14.81 -9.42
CA GLY A 254 97.48 -14.49 -10.79
C GLY A 254 97.88 -13.04 -11.10
N TYR A 255 98.97 -12.56 -10.49
CA TYR A 255 99.92 -11.50 -10.94
C TYR A 255 99.56 -10.60 -12.17
N THR A 256 99.38 -9.29 -11.96
CA THR A 256 100.11 -8.16 -12.62
C THR A 256 99.49 -6.82 -12.18
N GLY A 257 100.34 -5.90 -11.73
CA GLY A 257 99.93 -4.69 -11.01
C GLY A 257 99.53 -3.50 -11.87
N TYR A 258 98.96 -2.47 -11.23
CA TYR A 258 99.30 -1.07 -11.44
C TYR A 258 98.74 -0.24 -10.26
N THR A 259 99.40 0.87 -10.02
CA THR A 259 99.56 1.64 -8.77
C THR A 259 98.41 2.55 -8.35
N GLY A 260 98.31 2.80 -7.04
CA GLY A 260 97.67 3.97 -6.40
C GLY A 260 96.58 3.57 -5.41
N GLY A 261 96.70 3.66 -4.08
CA GLY A 261 97.50 4.54 -3.24
C GLY A 261 96.59 5.55 -2.54
N ASN A 262 95.89 5.18 -1.46
CA ASN A 262 95.71 6.08 -0.31
C ASN A 262 95.29 5.35 0.98
N ARG A 263 95.79 5.86 2.11
CA ARG A 263 95.90 5.23 3.44
C ARG A 263 94.75 5.57 4.40
N GLY A 264 94.56 4.67 5.37
CA GLY A 264 93.94 4.85 6.71
C GLY A 264 93.02 3.65 7.02
N GLY A 265 93.38 2.59 7.74
CA GLY A 265 94.00 2.49 9.07
C GLY A 265 92.90 2.69 10.14
N SER A 266 92.52 1.78 11.06
CA SER A 266 93.05 0.50 11.51
C SER A 266 92.02 -0.21 12.43
N ASN A 267 92.05 -1.54 12.44
CA ASN A 267 91.80 -2.52 13.52
C ASN A 267 90.41 -2.84 14.14
N GLY A 268 90.17 -4.17 14.21
CA GLY A 268 89.36 -4.91 15.19
C GLY A 268 88.01 -5.36 14.63
N GLY A 269 87.73 -6.62 14.26
CA GLY A 269 88.14 -7.89 14.88
C GLY A 269 87.03 -8.36 15.82
N GLY A 270 86.13 -9.23 15.35
CA GLY A 270 85.17 -9.96 16.19
C GLY A 270 83.81 -10.22 15.53
N GLN A 271 83.53 -11.48 15.17
CA GLN A 271 82.14 -11.93 15.00
C GLN A 271 81.40 -11.83 16.35
N PRO A 272 80.06 -11.72 16.35
CA PRO A 272 79.34 -12.93 16.76
C PRO A 272 78.00 -13.19 16.06
N ALA A 273 77.73 -14.49 15.94
CA ALA A 273 76.49 -15.22 16.22
C ALA A 273 75.12 -14.61 15.82
N TYR A 274 74.48 -15.34 14.89
CA TYR A 274 73.06 -15.30 14.58
C TYR A 274 72.23 -15.67 15.82
N THR A 275 71.35 -14.77 16.27
CA THR A 275 70.25 -15.07 17.20
C THR A 275 68.92 -14.97 16.43
N PRO A 276 68.03 -15.98 16.49
CA PRO A 276 66.74 -15.92 15.81
C PRO A 276 65.79 -14.92 16.51
N PRO A 277 64.93 -14.19 15.77
CA PRO A 277 63.91 -13.37 16.40
C PRO A 277 62.84 -14.24 17.10
N ALA A 278 62.46 -13.79 18.29
CA ALA A 278 61.53 -14.45 19.19
C ALA A 278 60.09 -14.49 18.65
N ALA A 279 59.39 -15.60 18.93
CA ALA A 279 57.95 -15.71 18.73
C ALA A 279 57.20 -14.78 19.71
N PRO A 280 56.16 -14.05 19.28
CA PRO A 280 55.30 -13.33 20.21
C PRO A 280 54.40 -14.31 20.98
N GLN A 281 54.52 -14.30 22.31
CA GLN A 281 53.57 -14.93 23.23
C GLN A 281 52.28 -14.09 23.38
N PRO A 282 51.14 -14.72 23.73
CA PRO A 282 49.83 -14.07 23.80
C PRO A 282 49.69 -13.23 25.08
N THR A 283 48.94 -12.12 24.99
CA THR A 283 48.51 -11.29 26.13
C THR A 283 46.99 -11.06 26.07
N PRO A 284 46.34 -10.76 27.20
CA PRO A 284 45.17 -11.52 27.69
C PRO A 284 43.82 -10.85 27.38
N ALA A 285 42.75 -11.63 27.51
CA ALA A 285 41.38 -11.12 27.53
C ALA A 285 41.12 -10.28 28.80
N PRO A 286 40.41 -9.14 28.71
CA PRO A 286 39.75 -8.52 29.85
C PRO A 286 38.31 -9.05 29.96
N SER A 287 38.00 -9.65 31.12
CA SER A 287 36.66 -10.02 31.54
C SER A 287 36.17 -9.01 32.59
N GLY A 288 34.97 -8.45 32.38
CA GLY A 288 33.99 -7.92 33.35
C GLY A 288 34.46 -6.85 34.34
N GLY A 289 34.01 -5.61 34.22
CA GLY A 289 32.83 -5.11 34.94
C GLY A 289 33.30 -3.92 35.80
N ASP A 290 32.60 -2.84 36.11
CA ASP A 290 31.20 -2.41 36.08
C ASP A 290 31.31 -0.85 36.00
N ASP A 291 30.50 -0.09 35.27
CA ASP A 291 29.35 0.62 35.84
C ASP A 291 28.86 1.69 34.83
N GLU A 292 27.56 1.92 34.89
CA GLU A 292 26.81 3.10 34.45
C GLU A 292 26.14 3.11 33.06
N TYR A 293 24.83 3.24 33.18
CA TYR A 293 23.75 3.03 32.23
C TYR A 293 23.46 4.34 31.49
N GLU A 294 24.30 4.74 30.54
CA GLU A 294 23.82 5.69 29.54
C GLU A 294 22.99 4.92 28.51
N THR A 295 21.68 5.05 28.64
CA THR A 295 20.70 4.76 27.59
C THR A 295 21.02 5.58 26.34
N ILE A 296 21.89 5.04 25.49
CA ILE A 296 22.04 5.51 24.11
C ILE A 296 20.79 5.09 23.35
N SER A 297 19.81 5.99 23.39
CA SER A 297 18.63 6.00 22.55
C SER A 297 19.05 5.94 21.08
N TRP A 298 18.83 4.79 20.46
CA TRP A 298 18.89 4.65 19.01
C TRP A 298 17.75 5.47 18.40
N CYS A 299 18.08 6.67 17.93
CA CYS A 299 17.23 7.39 17.00
C CYS A 299 17.77 7.17 15.58
N GLY A 300 16.94 6.63 14.68
CA GLY A 300 17.14 6.82 13.24
C GLY A 300 17.47 5.58 12.41
N THR A 301 16.40 4.97 11.91
CA THR A 301 16.21 4.47 10.53
C THR A 301 17.42 4.41 9.57
N LEU A 302 17.69 3.17 9.16
CA LEU A 302 18.29 2.71 7.90
C LEU A 302 18.45 3.75 6.77
N GLY A 303 19.71 3.93 6.35
CA GLY A 303 20.04 4.28 4.97
C GLY A 303 20.57 5.70 4.75
N SER A 304 21.82 5.95 5.16
CA SER A 304 22.84 6.70 4.40
C SER A 304 24.13 6.77 5.23
N ASP A 305 25.27 6.81 4.54
CA ASP A 305 26.67 6.60 4.95
C ASP A 305 27.11 6.95 6.39
N PRO A 306 28.02 6.16 6.99
CA PRO A 306 28.67 6.54 8.25
C PRO A 306 29.74 7.63 7.99
N ALA A 307 29.38 8.88 8.25
CA ALA A 307 30.37 9.87 8.69
C ALA A 307 30.54 9.73 10.21
N ARG A 308 31.79 9.75 10.69
CA ARG A 308 32.06 9.82 12.13
C ARG A 308 31.55 11.16 12.68
N CYS A 309 30.91 11.11 13.84
CA CYS A 309 30.86 12.27 14.74
C CYS A 309 32.26 12.55 15.31
#